data_AF-A0A515LA40-F1
#
_entry.id   AF-A0A515LA40-F1
#
_cell.length_a   1.000
_cell.length_b   1.000
_cell.length_c   1.000
_cell.angle_alpha   90.00
_cell.angle_beta   90.00
_cell.angle_gamma   90.00
#
_symmetry.space_group_name_H-M   'P 1'
#
loop_
_entity.id
_entity.type
_entity.pdbx_description
1 polymer ?
#
loop_
_entity_poly.entity_id
_entity_poly.type
_entity_poly.pdbx_seq_one_letter_code
_entity_poly.pdbx_strand_id
1 'polypeptide(L)' 'MRLSAPAIMSLLILPLLAACGPSDSDPGPGGVTVGEARALDEAAEMLEQRRLPPEALPGPATSSSPAPPATPISEAPTR' A
#
# COMPACT_ATOMS: atom_id res chain seq x y z
N MET A 1 2.73 48.30 -12.03
CA MET A 1 2.85 46.91 -12.51
C MET A 1 1.48 46.40 -12.87
N ARG A 2 1.15 46.27 -14.17
CA ARG A 2 -0.13 45.68 -14.60
C ARG A 2 0.13 44.19 -14.76
N LEU A 3 -0.33 43.37 -13.81
CA LEU A 3 -0.31 41.92 -13.96
C LEU A 3 -1.21 41.57 -15.15
N SER A 4 -0.62 40.95 -16.16
CA SER A 4 -1.31 40.55 -17.38
C SER A 4 -2.31 39.42 -17.06
N ALA A 5 -3.50 39.46 -17.68
CA ALA A 5 -4.53 38.43 -17.56
C ALA A 5 -4.00 36.96 -17.67
N PRO A 6 -3.06 36.63 -18.58
CA PRO A 6 -2.47 35.28 -18.60
C PRO A 6 -1.65 34.92 -17.35
N ALA A 7 -0.99 35.89 -16.71
CA ALA A 7 -0.21 35.63 -15.49
C ALA A 7 -1.10 35.32 -14.28
N ILE A 8 -2.29 35.94 -14.21
CA ILE A 8 -3.29 35.65 -13.19
C ILE A 8 -3.87 34.25 -13.40
N MET A 9 -4.16 33.89 -14.66
CA MET A 9 -4.70 32.59 -15.02
C MET A 9 -3.72 31.45 -14.70
N SER A 10 -2.42 31.60 -15.01
CA SER A 10 -1.42 30.60 -14.65
C SER A 10 -1.23 30.42 -13.14
N LEU A 11 -1.33 31.51 -12.36
CA LEU A 11 -1.20 31.46 -10.90
C LEU A 11 -2.36 30.73 -10.22
N LEU A 12 -3.57 30.81 -10.81
CA LEU A 12 -4.77 30.12 -10.32
C LEU A 12 -4.81 28.62 -10.67
N ILE A 13 -4.11 28.17 -11.71
CA ILE A 13 -4.13 26.77 -12.17
C ILE A 13 -3.14 25.90 -11.39
N LEU A 14 -2.04 26.46 -10.88
CA LEU A 14 -1.04 25.73 -10.09
C LEU A 14 -1.59 24.93 -8.88
N PRO A 15 -2.48 25.49 -8.03
CA PRO A 15 -2.98 24.74 -6.88
C PRO A 15 -3.96 23.60 -7.25
N LEU A 16 -4.60 23.66 -8.43
CA LEU A 16 -5.51 22.59 -8.88
C LEU A 16 -4.76 21.30 -9.25
N LEU A 17 -3.51 21.40 -9.69
CA LEU A 17 -2.66 20.22 -9.95
C LEU A 17 -2.18 19.56 -8.64
N ALA A 18 -1.99 20.34 -7.57
CA ALA A 18 -1.60 19.81 -6.26
C ALA A 18 -2.71 18.98 -5.60
N ALA A 19 -3.96 19.13 -6.05
CA ALA A 19 -5.09 18.30 -5.63
C ALA A 19 -5.17 16.94 -6.36
N CYS A 20 -4.33 16.71 -7.38
CA CYS A 20 -4.27 15.45 -8.12
C CYS A 20 -3.13 14.52 -7.61
N GLY A 21 -2.62 14.80 -6.40
CA GLY A 21 -1.71 13.91 -5.67
C GLY A 21 -2.49 12.88 -4.86
N PRO A 22 -1.84 11.77 -4.45
CA PRO A 22 -2.49 10.72 -3.68
C PRO A 22 -3.12 11.31 -2.42
N SER A 23 -4.44 11.17 -2.30
CA SER A 23 -5.14 11.46 -1.06
C SER A 23 -4.73 10.44 0.01
N ASP A 24 -4.78 10.79 1.29
CA ASP A 24 -4.48 9.85 2.39
C ASP A 24 -5.35 8.56 2.33
N SER A 25 -6.51 8.67 1.67
CA SER A 25 -7.47 7.58 1.41
C SER A 25 -7.33 6.92 0.03
N ASP A 26 -6.45 7.41 -0.86
CA ASP A 26 -6.18 6.72 -2.11
C ASP A 26 -5.35 5.46 -1.83
N PRO A 27 -5.69 4.32 -2.46
CA PRO A 27 -4.91 3.10 -2.30
C PRO A 27 -3.51 3.31 -2.88
N GLY A 28 -2.50 3.24 -2.02
CA GLY A 28 -1.10 3.31 -2.39
C GLY A 28 -0.61 2.05 -3.11
N PRO A 29 0.67 2.00 -3.53
CA PRO A 29 1.26 0.81 -4.11
C PRO A 29 1.18 -0.35 -3.10
N GLY A 30 0.45 -1.41 -3.46
CA GLY A 30 0.09 -2.51 -2.54
C GLY A 30 -1.39 -2.56 -2.17
N GLY A 31 -2.21 -1.60 -2.62
CA GLY A 31 -3.66 -1.61 -2.41
C GLY A 31 -4.09 -1.17 -1.00
N VAL A 32 -3.16 -0.66 -0.20
CA VAL A 32 -3.40 -0.13 1.15
C VAL A 32 -3.31 1.39 1.15
N THR A 33 -4.20 2.02 1.88
CA THR A 33 -4.17 3.47 2.14
C THR A 33 -3.04 3.82 3.12
N VAL A 34 -2.67 5.10 3.18
CA VAL A 34 -1.64 5.58 4.12
C VAL A 34 -2.08 5.33 5.57
N GLY A 35 -3.37 5.54 5.86
CA GLY A 35 -3.95 5.26 7.18
C GLY A 35 -3.91 3.78 7.56
N GLU A 36 -4.18 2.87 6.62
CA GLU A 36 -4.08 1.42 6.84
C GLU A 36 -2.63 0.98 7.08
N ALA A 37 -1.68 1.48 6.29
CA ALA A 37 -0.26 1.18 6.48
C ALA A 37 0.22 1.62 7.88
N ARG A 38 -0.16 2.83 8.31
CA ARG A 38 0.18 3.35 9.64
C ARG A 38 -0.40 2.50 10.78
N ALA A 39 -1.64 2.01 10.63
CA ALA A 39 -2.25 1.14 11.61
C ALA A 39 -1.55 -0.23 11.70
N LEU A 40 -1.07 -0.77 10.57
CA LEU A 40 -0.29 -2.01 10.54
C LEU A 40 1.08 -1.85 11.22
N ASP A 41 1.75 -0.71 11.02
CA ASP A 41 3.04 -0.40 11.67
C ASP A 41 2.89 -0.30 13.19
N GLU A 42 1.85 0.39 13.67
CA GLU A 42 1.54 0.47 15.11
C GLU A 42 1.29 -0.93 15.72
N ALA A 43 0.58 -1.79 15.00
CA ALA A 43 0.36 -3.16 15.43
C ALA A 43 1.67 -3.98 15.49
N ALA A 44 2.57 -3.81 14.52
CA ALA A 44 3.87 -4.45 14.53
C ALA A 44 4.73 -3.96 15.70
N GLU A 45 4.71 -2.66 16.02
CA GLU A 45 5.42 -2.10 17.16
C GLU A 45 4.92 -2.70 18.49
N MET A 46 3.61 -2.87 18.64
CA MET A 46 3.04 -3.55 19.82
C MET A 46 3.51 -5.00 19.97
N LEU A 47 3.75 -5.71 18.87
CA LEU A 47 4.29 -7.07 18.90
C LEU A 47 5.77 -7.09 19.28
N GLU A 48 6.56 -6.13 18.79
CA GLU A 48 7.97 -6.00 19.14
C GLU A 48 8.16 -5.66 20.63
N GLN A 49 7.33 -4.75 21.15
CA GLN A 49 7.30 -4.43 22.59
C GLN A 49 6.97 -5.65 23.45
N ARG A 50 6.17 -6.60 22.90
CA ARG A 50 5.79 -7.86 23.55
C ARG A 50 6.77 -9.00 23.25
N ARG A 51 7.98 -8.69 22.76
CA ARG A 51 9.04 -9.60 22.31
C ARG A 51 8.74 -11.05 22.65
N LEU A 52 8.14 -11.76 21.69
CA LEU A 52 7.72 -13.14 21.90
C LEU A 52 8.96 -13.98 22.29
N PRO A 53 8.88 -14.84 23.31
CA PRO A 53 9.97 -15.74 23.62
C PRO A 53 10.29 -16.59 22.38
N PRO A 54 11.57 -16.96 22.17
CA PRO A 54 11.99 -17.72 20.98
C PRO A 54 11.23 -19.04 20.82
N GLU A 55 10.75 -19.61 21.93
CA GLU A 55 9.92 -20.82 21.98
C GLU A 55 8.54 -20.64 21.33
N ALA A 56 8.04 -19.40 21.23
CA ALA A 56 6.75 -19.05 20.64
C ALA A 56 6.84 -18.71 19.14
N LEU A 57 8.07 -18.57 18.61
CA LEU A 57 8.29 -18.41 17.18
C LEU A 57 8.21 -19.81 16.52
N PRO A 58 7.41 -19.99 15.47
CA PRO A 58 7.44 -21.23 14.70
C PRO A 58 8.87 -21.44 14.18
N GLY A 59 9.44 -22.62 14.48
CA GLY A 59 10.79 -22.97 14.03
C GLY A 59 10.92 -22.92 12.50
N PRO A 60 12.16 -22.87 11.96
CA PRO A 60 12.39 -22.90 10.52
C PRO A 60 11.64 -24.07 9.91
N ALA A 61 10.79 -23.76 8.95
CA ALA A 61 9.79 -24.62 8.36
C ALA A 61 10.20 -26.10 8.26
N THR A 62 9.72 -26.90 9.21
CA THR A 62 9.01 -28.13 8.84
C THR A 62 7.50 -27.84 8.78
N SER A 63 7.13 -26.61 8.41
CA SER A 63 5.77 -26.27 8.03
C SER A 63 5.49 -26.89 6.68
N SER A 64 5.24 -28.20 6.68
CA SER A 64 4.45 -28.85 5.65
C SER A 64 3.01 -28.32 5.80
N SER A 65 2.81 -27.05 5.43
CA SER A 65 1.50 -26.63 4.98
C SER A 65 1.29 -27.42 3.69
N PRO A 66 0.28 -28.32 3.62
CA PRO A 66 -0.01 -29.00 2.37
C PRO A 66 -0.23 -27.87 1.35
N ALA A 67 0.61 -27.83 0.32
CA ALA A 67 0.31 -26.98 -0.82
C ALA A 67 -1.11 -27.36 -1.26
N PRO A 68 -2.06 -26.40 -1.33
CA PRO A 68 -3.33 -26.71 -1.97
C PRO A 68 -2.99 -27.33 -3.33
N PRO A 69 -3.65 -28.44 -3.71
CA PRO A 69 -3.32 -29.12 -4.95
C PRO A 69 -3.29 -28.06 -6.03
N ALA A 70 -2.14 -27.90 -6.68
CA ALA A 70 -2.01 -27.04 -7.83
C ALA A 70 -3.01 -27.58 -8.84
N THR A 71 -4.19 -26.97 -8.90
CA THR A 71 -5.07 -27.13 -10.04
C THR A 71 -4.20 -26.72 -11.21
N PRO A 72 -3.86 -27.64 -12.14
CA PRO A 72 -3.16 -27.23 -13.34
C PRO A 72 -4.03 -26.13 -13.93
N ILE A 73 -3.44 -24.94 -14.04
CA ILE A 73 -4.03 -23.86 -14.80
C ILE A 73 -4.04 -24.45 -16.20
N SER A 74 -5.19 -25.03 -16.55
CA SER A 74 -5.44 -25.64 -17.84
C SER A 74 -5.44 -24.48 -18.82
N GLU A 75 -4.25 -24.16 -19.30
CA GLU A 75 -4.05 -23.47 -20.55
C GLU A 75 -4.90 -24.18 -21.61
N ALA A 76 -5.97 -23.53 -22.05
CA ALA A 76 -6.58 -23.78 -23.35
C ALA A 76 -7.55 -22.61 -23.68
N PRO A 77 -7.90 -22.42 -24.96
CA PRO A 77 -7.35 -21.40 -25.84
C PRO A 77 -8.49 -20.44 -26.26
N THR A 78 -8.34 -19.70 -27.37
CA THR A 78 -9.38 -18.93 -28.11
C THR A 78 -9.69 -17.54 -27.51
N ARG A 79 -9.50 -16.41 -28.21
CA ARG A 79 -9.64 -16.09 -29.63
C ARG A 79 -8.76 -14.90 -30.00
#